data_AF-Q876J0-F1
#
_entry.id   AF-Q876J0-F1
#
_cell.length_a   1.000
_cell.length_b   1.000
_cell.length_c   1.000
_cell.angle_alpha   90.00
_cell.angle_beta   90.00
_cell.angle_gamma   90.00
#
_symmetry.space_group_name_H-M   'P 1'
#
loop_
_entity.id
_entity.type
_entity.pdbx_description
1 polymer ?
#
loop_
_entity_poly.entity_id
_entity_poly.type
_entity_poly.pdbx_seq_one_letter_code
_entity_poly.pdbx_strand_id
1 'polypeptide(L)'
;CYNFHPAIDWVRRYTLSIFIVFWIAFVPIVVQELIERGLWKATQRFFRHILSLSPMFEVFAGQIYSSALLSDLAVGGARYISTGRGFATSRIPFSILYSRFAGSAIYMGSRSMLMLLFGTVAHWQAPLLWFWASLSSLIFAPFVFNPHQFAWEDFFLDYRDYIRWLSRGNNKYHRNSWIGYVRMSRSRITGFKRKLVGDESEKSAGDASRAHRTNLITAEIIPCAIYAAGCFIAFTFINAQTGVKTTDNDKVNSALRIIICTLAPIVIDIGVLFLCLGLSCCSGPLLGMCCKKTGSVMAGFAHGVAVVVHILFFI
;
A
#
# COMPACT_ATOMS: atom_id res chain seq x y z
N CYS A 1 11.01 -23.50 26.30
CA CYS A 1 10.36 -22.20 26.00
C CYS A 1 11.43 -21.14 25.83
N TYR A 2 11.37 -20.35 24.75
CA TYR A 2 12.26 -19.20 24.57
C TYR A 2 11.82 -18.04 25.48
N ASN A 3 12.79 -17.31 26.03
CA ASN A 3 12.49 -16.17 26.90
C ASN A 3 12.18 -14.91 26.05
N PHE A 4 10.90 -14.63 25.82
CA PHE A 4 10.44 -13.45 25.09
C PHE A 4 10.29 -12.19 25.96
N HIS A 5 10.51 -12.30 27.28
CA HIS A 5 10.34 -11.18 28.20
C HIS A 5 11.16 -9.93 27.80
N PRO A 6 12.43 -10.04 27.35
CA PRO A 6 13.19 -8.87 26.91
C PRO A 6 12.57 -8.15 25.71
N ALA A 7 12.03 -8.90 24.75
CA ALA A 7 11.40 -8.33 23.56
C ALA A 7 10.07 -7.65 23.89
N ILE A 8 9.25 -8.26 24.74
CA ILE A 8 7.98 -7.67 25.19
C ILE A 8 8.24 -6.39 25.98
N ASP A 9 9.21 -6.41 26.89
CA ASP A 9 9.54 -5.23 27.69
C ASP A 9 10.15 -4.11 26.84
N TRP A 10 10.93 -4.46 25.81
CA TRP A 10 11.41 -3.50 24.81
C TRP A 10 10.25 -2.80 24.10
N VAL A 11 9.27 -3.54 23.58
CA VAL A 11 8.06 -2.96 22.94
C VAL A 11 7.33 -2.02 23.90
N ARG A 12 7.14 -2.43 25.15
CA ARG A 12 6.49 -1.62 26.19
C ARG A 12 7.22 -0.31 26.42
N ARG A 13 8.54 -0.35 26.66
CA ARG A 13 9.37 0.84 26.94
C ARG A 13 9.38 1.80 25.75
N TYR A 14 9.56 1.30 24.53
CA TYR A 14 9.57 2.15 23.33
C TYR A 14 8.23 2.82 23.08
N THR A 15 7.13 2.10 23.29
CA THR A 15 5.80 2.69 23.13
C THR A 15 5.57 3.79 24.17
N LEU A 16 5.99 3.59 25.42
CA LEU A 16 5.94 4.63 26.45
C LEU A 16 6.76 5.87 26.06
N SER A 17 7.97 5.69 25.53
CA SER A 17 8.79 6.80 25.03
C SER A 17 8.08 7.59 23.94
N ILE A 18 7.40 6.91 23.00
CA ILE A 18 6.62 7.57 21.94
C ILE A 18 5.49 8.41 22.55
N PHE A 19 4.75 7.87 23.52
CA PHE A 19 3.70 8.63 24.20
C PHE A 19 4.24 9.86 24.93
N ILE A 20 5.39 9.74 25.60
CA ILE A 20 6.02 10.88 26.29
C ILE A 20 6.38 11.97 25.27
N VAL A 21 7.05 11.62 24.18
CA VAL A 21 7.42 12.58 23.12
C VAL A 21 6.17 13.20 22.48
N PHE A 22 5.14 12.41 22.25
CA PHE A 22 3.85 12.87 21.74
C PHE A 22 3.23 13.95 22.65
N TRP A 23 3.16 13.71 23.96
CA TRP A 23 2.63 14.70 24.91
C TRP A 23 3.50 15.95 25.00
N ILE A 24 4.83 15.81 24.95
CA ILE A 24 5.76 16.93 24.92
C ILE A 24 5.50 17.83 23.70
N ALA A 25 5.19 17.25 22.53
CA ALA A 25 4.88 18.03 21.32
C ALA A 25 3.63 18.92 21.46
N PHE A 26 2.70 18.60 22.36
CA PHE A 26 1.53 19.45 22.65
C PHE A 26 1.80 20.57 23.65
N VAL A 27 2.91 20.51 24.41
CA VAL A 27 3.19 21.52 25.45
C VAL A 27 3.28 22.93 24.87
N PRO A 28 4.04 23.20 23.77
CA PRO A 28 4.16 24.56 23.25
C PRO A 28 2.82 25.17 22.85
N ILE A 29 1.96 24.41 22.15
CA ILE A 29 0.67 24.92 21.68
C ILE A 29 -0.32 25.14 22.83
N VAL A 30 -0.31 24.26 23.85
CA VAL A 30 -1.19 24.42 25.02
C VAL A 30 -0.75 25.62 25.85
N VAL A 31 0.56 25.81 26.07
CA VAL A 31 1.11 26.95 26.82
C VAL A 31 0.84 28.26 26.09
N GLN A 32 1.04 28.30 24.78
CA GLN A 32 0.75 29.50 23.98
C GLN A 32 -0.73 29.92 24.10
N GLU A 33 -1.66 28.97 23.90
CA GLU A 33 -3.09 29.27 23.99
C GLU A 33 -3.54 29.61 25.41
N LEU A 34 -2.91 29.00 26.42
CA LEU A 34 -3.17 29.30 27.82
C LEU A 34 -2.81 30.76 28.15
N ILE A 35 -1.66 31.24 27.65
CA ILE A 35 -1.18 32.62 27.86
C ILE A 35 -2.03 33.61 27.07
N GLU A 36 -2.33 33.33 25.79
CA GLU A 36 -3.02 34.29 24.91
C GLU A 36 -4.53 34.37 25.15
N ARG A 37 -5.18 33.26 25.52
CA ARG A 37 -6.65 33.13 25.47
C ARG A 37 -7.27 32.57 26.75
N GLY A 38 -6.45 32.24 27.75
CA GLY A 38 -6.86 31.71 29.03
C GLY A 38 -7.19 30.21 29.01
N LEU A 39 -7.33 29.65 30.21
CA LEU A 39 -7.45 28.20 30.44
C LEU A 39 -8.62 27.57 29.67
N TRP A 40 -9.80 28.17 29.72
CA TRP A 40 -11.00 27.60 29.11
C TRP A 40 -10.87 27.41 27.59
N LYS A 41 -10.38 28.45 26.88
CA LYS A 41 -10.19 28.39 25.42
C LYS A 41 -9.07 27.42 25.04
N ALA A 42 -7.98 27.38 25.82
CA ALA A 42 -6.90 26.43 25.61
C ALA A 42 -7.38 24.97 25.75
N THR A 43 -8.12 24.66 26.82
CA THR A 43 -8.71 23.32 27.02
C THR A 43 -9.66 22.95 25.89
N GLN A 44 -10.57 23.85 25.50
CA GLN A 44 -11.48 23.61 24.37
C GLN A 44 -10.72 23.34 23.06
N ARG A 45 -9.65 24.10 22.77
CA ARG A 45 -8.84 23.90 21.57
C ARG A 45 -8.10 22.56 21.61
N PHE A 46 -7.55 22.18 22.76
CA PHE A 46 -6.90 20.88 22.94
C PHE A 46 -7.87 19.72 22.64
N PHE A 47 -9.08 19.74 23.23
CA PHE A 47 -10.09 18.72 22.94
C PHE A 47 -10.50 18.71 21.47
N ARG A 48 -10.63 19.87 20.82
CA ARG A 48 -10.91 19.94 19.38
C ARG A 48 -9.82 19.28 18.54
N HIS A 49 -8.54 19.40 18.90
CA HIS A 49 -7.44 18.70 18.21
C HIS A 49 -7.56 17.18 18.32
N ILE A 50 -7.96 16.66 19.49
CA ILE A 50 -8.16 15.22 19.68
C ILE A 50 -9.40 14.74 18.92
N LEU A 51 -10.52 15.45 19.03
CA LEU A 51 -11.78 15.10 18.36
C LEU A 51 -11.70 15.20 16.84
N SER A 52 -10.88 16.11 16.30
CA SER A 52 -10.62 16.19 14.87
C SER A 52 -9.65 15.12 14.36
N LEU A 53 -9.18 14.22 15.23
CA LEU A 53 -8.17 13.20 14.93
C LEU A 53 -6.86 13.81 14.39
N SER A 54 -6.53 15.04 14.77
CA SER A 54 -5.29 15.73 14.38
C SER A 54 -4.03 14.91 14.65
N PRO A 55 -3.89 14.19 15.79
CA PRO A 55 -2.77 13.28 16.01
C PRO A 55 -2.59 12.21 14.93
N MET A 56 -3.71 11.66 14.45
CA MET A 56 -3.68 10.63 13.41
C MET A 56 -3.23 11.27 12.10
N PHE A 57 -3.80 12.41 11.72
CA PHE A 57 -3.40 13.13 10.53
C PHE A 57 -1.90 13.46 10.52
N GLU A 58 -1.33 13.84 11.66
CA GLU A 58 0.09 14.15 11.79
C GLU A 58 0.99 12.93 11.50
N VAL A 59 0.63 11.74 12.00
CA VAL A 59 1.35 10.49 11.69
C VAL A 59 1.36 10.23 10.17
N PHE A 60 0.22 10.43 9.52
CA PHE A 60 0.12 10.30 8.07
C PHE A 60 0.96 11.36 7.34
N ALA A 61 0.84 12.64 7.71
CA ALA A 61 1.58 13.73 7.09
C ALA A 61 3.10 13.55 7.23
N GLY A 62 3.57 13.16 8.42
CA GLY A 62 4.97 12.84 8.69
C GLY A 62 5.50 11.73 7.77
N GLN A 63 4.72 10.65 7.58
CA GLN A 63 5.08 9.59 6.64
C GLN A 63 5.14 10.08 5.18
N ILE A 64 4.21 10.94 4.76
CA ILE A 64 4.23 11.51 3.41
C ILE A 64 5.44 12.41 3.21
N TYR A 65 5.78 13.26 4.19
CA TYR A 65 6.97 14.11 4.13
C TYR A 65 8.26 13.28 4.10
N SER A 66 8.36 12.24 4.94
CA SER A 66 9.49 11.32 4.92
C SER A 66 9.64 10.63 3.57
N SER A 67 8.55 10.09 3.02
CA SER A 67 8.55 9.42 1.72
C SER A 67 8.89 10.38 0.57
N ALA A 68 8.42 11.63 0.62
CA ALA A 68 8.75 12.65 -0.37
C ALA A 68 10.23 13.02 -0.31
N LEU A 69 10.79 13.22 0.89
CA LEU A 69 12.21 13.51 1.09
C LEU A 69 13.09 12.36 0.59
N LEU A 70 12.76 11.12 0.93
CA LEU A 70 13.49 9.94 0.45
C LEU A 70 13.42 9.81 -1.06
N SER A 71 12.26 10.06 -1.67
CA SER A 71 12.11 10.01 -3.12
C SER A 71 12.92 11.10 -3.82
N ASP A 72 12.97 12.31 -3.26
CA ASP A 72 13.76 13.40 -3.83
C ASP A 72 15.27 13.12 -3.73
N LEU A 73 15.73 12.60 -2.60
CA LEU A 73 17.13 12.17 -2.43
C LEU A 73 17.51 11.01 -3.36
N ALA A 74 16.61 10.06 -3.58
CA ALA A 74 16.89 8.85 -4.35
C ALA A 74 16.68 9.00 -5.87
N VAL A 75 15.71 9.78 -6.32
CA VAL A 75 15.32 9.87 -7.74
C VAL A 75 15.42 11.31 -8.26
N GLY A 76 15.39 12.31 -7.38
CA GLY A 76 15.23 13.72 -7.74
C GLY A 76 13.85 14.00 -8.34
N GLY A 77 13.73 15.15 -8.99
CA GLY A 77 12.51 15.53 -9.72
C GLY A 77 11.52 16.36 -8.90
N ALA A 78 11.96 17.04 -7.84
CA ALA A 78 11.19 18.10 -7.21
C ALA A 78 10.71 19.11 -8.26
N ARG A 79 9.41 19.09 -8.52
CA ARG A 79 8.75 20.05 -9.40
C ARG A 79 7.96 21.01 -8.53
N TYR A 80 8.27 22.30 -8.67
CA TYR A 80 7.42 23.32 -8.07
C TYR A 80 6.02 23.21 -8.66
N ILE A 81 5.05 22.93 -7.79
CA ILE A 81 3.63 23.01 -8.12
C ILE A 81 3.17 24.36 -7.59
N SER A 82 2.78 25.26 -8.49
CA SER A 82 2.29 26.58 -8.11
C SER A 82 1.07 26.43 -7.20
N THR A 83 1.19 26.88 -5.96
CA THR A 83 0.07 27.04 -5.05
C THR A 83 -0.72 28.27 -5.52
N GLY A 84 -1.86 28.06 -6.17
CA GLY A 84 -2.73 29.15 -6.61
C GLY A 84 -3.26 29.96 -5.42
N ARG A 85 -3.77 31.18 -5.68
CA ARG A 85 -4.41 32.06 -4.68
C ARG A 85 -5.82 31.59 -4.21
N GLY A 86 -6.17 30.32 -4.43
CA GLY A 86 -7.46 29.75 -4.04
C GLY A 86 -7.34 28.82 -2.83
N PHE A 87 -8.46 28.55 -2.16
CA PHE A 87 -8.52 27.47 -1.16
C PHE A 87 -8.32 26.13 -1.87
N ALA A 88 -7.17 25.50 -1.67
CA ALA A 88 -6.83 24.19 -2.24
C ALA A 88 -7.55 23.03 -1.54
N THR A 89 -8.81 23.23 -1.14
CA THR A 89 -9.65 22.24 -0.43
C THR A 89 -10.71 21.68 -1.38
N SER A 90 -10.35 21.36 -2.62
CA SER A 90 -11.25 20.63 -3.50
C SER A 90 -11.24 19.13 -3.17
N ARG A 91 -12.43 18.52 -3.23
CA ARG A 91 -12.58 17.07 -3.07
C ARG A 91 -11.80 16.36 -4.19
N ILE A 92 -11.07 15.32 -3.81
CA ILE A 92 -10.35 14.46 -4.76
C ILE A 92 -11.05 13.08 -4.78
N PRO A 93 -11.30 12.49 -5.97
CA PRO A 93 -11.94 11.18 -6.06
C PRO A 93 -11.03 10.06 -5.51
N PHE A 94 -11.64 9.00 -4.96
CA PHE A 94 -10.91 7.92 -4.26
C PHE A 94 -9.84 7.23 -5.12
N SER A 95 -10.08 7.07 -6.42
CA SER A 95 -9.09 6.48 -7.35
C SER A 95 -7.80 7.29 -7.44
N ILE A 96 -7.91 8.61 -7.51
CA ILE A 96 -6.75 9.51 -7.55
C ILE A 96 -6.07 9.52 -6.19
N LEU A 97 -6.85 9.61 -5.12
CA LEU A 97 -6.34 9.63 -3.75
C LEU A 97 -5.55 8.36 -3.41
N TYR A 98 -6.13 7.19 -3.72
CA TYR A 98 -5.45 5.90 -3.61
C TYR A 98 -4.17 5.89 -4.45
N SER A 99 -4.24 6.25 -5.74
CA SER A 99 -3.05 6.22 -6.61
C SER A 99 -1.91 7.12 -6.13
N ARG A 100 -2.23 8.23 -5.46
CA ARG A 100 -1.25 9.18 -4.91
C ARG A 100 -0.55 8.64 -3.67
N PHE A 101 -1.30 7.99 -2.77
CA PHE A 101 -0.81 7.60 -1.45
C PHE A 101 -0.56 6.10 -1.27
N ALA A 102 -0.87 5.29 -2.28
CA ALA A 102 -0.71 3.83 -2.24
C ALA A 102 0.74 3.42 -1.96
N GLY A 103 1.69 3.94 -2.73
CA GLY A 103 3.11 3.59 -2.60
C GLY A 103 3.78 4.16 -1.34
N SER A 104 3.38 5.36 -0.90
CA SER A 104 4.05 6.08 0.19
C SER A 104 3.51 5.73 1.58
N ALA A 105 2.22 5.39 1.69
CA ALA A 105 1.56 5.14 2.98
C ALA A 105 0.75 3.84 2.98
N ILE A 106 -0.25 3.69 2.09
CA ILE A 106 -1.27 2.64 2.23
C ILE A 106 -0.66 1.23 2.16
N TYR A 107 0.26 0.95 1.23
CA TYR A 107 0.89 -0.38 1.12
C TYR A 107 1.78 -0.72 2.31
N MET A 108 2.50 0.26 2.85
CA MET A 108 3.28 0.05 4.08
C MET A 108 2.35 -0.17 5.27
N GLY A 109 1.33 0.69 5.41
CA GLY A 109 0.32 0.60 6.45
C GLY A 109 -0.39 -0.75 6.46
N SER A 110 -0.89 -1.22 5.31
CA SER A 110 -1.64 -2.47 5.20
C SER A 110 -0.79 -3.71 5.53
N ARG A 111 0.44 -3.78 5.02
CA ARG A 111 1.37 -4.89 5.33
C ARG A 111 1.72 -4.93 6.81
N SER A 112 2.08 -3.77 7.38
CA SER A 112 2.38 -3.65 8.81
C SER A 112 1.15 -3.95 9.68
N MET A 113 -0.05 -3.60 9.22
CA MET A 113 -1.29 -3.87 9.94
C MET A 113 -1.56 -5.37 10.05
N LEU A 114 -1.32 -6.14 8.98
CA LEU A 114 -1.47 -7.60 9.01
C LEU A 114 -0.45 -8.25 9.96
N MET A 115 0.80 -7.78 9.97
CA MET A 115 1.81 -8.25 10.91
C MET A 115 1.46 -7.89 12.37
N LEU A 116 0.93 -6.68 12.58
CA LEU A 116 0.45 -6.25 13.89
C LEU A 116 -0.73 -7.11 14.34
N LEU A 117 -1.69 -7.39 13.47
CA LEU A 117 -2.83 -8.26 13.76
C LEU A 117 -2.34 -9.63 14.25
N PHE A 118 -1.42 -10.25 13.52
CA PHE A 118 -0.80 -11.51 13.96
C PHE A 118 -0.18 -11.40 15.35
N GLY A 119 0.64 -10.35 15.58
CA GLY A 119 1.25 -10.10 16.89
C GLY A 119 0.24 -9.90 18.02
N THR A 120 -0.87 -9.21 17.75
CA THR A 120 -1.92 -8.91 18.74
C THR A 120 -2.74 -10.15 19.12
N VAL A 121 -3.00 -11.04 18.16
CA VAL A 121 -3.69 -12.32 18.39
C VAL A 121 -2.76 -13.28 19.14
N ALA A 122 -1.47 -13.30 18.80
CA ALA A 122 -0.49 -14.16 19.45
C ALA A 122 -0.20 -13.73 20.91
N HIS A 123 -0.04 -12.42 21.16
CA HIS A 123 0.19 -11.89 22.49
C HIS A 123 -0.32 -10.45 22.63
N TRP A 124 -1.48 -10.30 23.27
CA TRP A 124 -2.08 -9.00 23.51
C TRP A 124 -1.33 -8.18 24.56
N GLN A 125 -1.09 -6.91 24.26
CA GLN A 125 -0.61 -5.92 25.21
C GLN A 125 -1.19 -4.54 24.86
N ALA A 126 -1.58 -3.75 25.86
CA ALA A 126 -2.18 -2.43 25.67
C ALA A 126 -1.35 -1.46 24.80
N PRO A 127 0.00 -1.43 24.88
CA PRO A 127 0.83 -0.60 23.99
C PRO A 127 0.58 -0.80 22.49
N LEU A 128 0.11 -1.97 22.05
CA LEU A 128 -0.17 -2.23 20.63
C LEU A 128 -1.28 -1.34 20.06
N LEU A 129 -2.16 -0.81 20.91
CA LEU A 129 -3.21 0.13 20.48
C LEU A 129 -2.63 1.37 19.78
N TRP A 130 -1.44 1.82 20.20
CA TRP A 130 -0.76 2.94 19.54
C TRP A 130 -0.39 2.62 18.10
N PHE A 131 0.16 1.41 17.87
CA PHE A 131 0.51 0.96 16.52
C PHE A 131 -0.75 0.73 15.67
N TRP A 132 -1.84 0.22 16.25
CA TRP A 132 -3.13 0.13 15.56
C TRP A 132 -3.62 1.49 15.09
N ALA A 133 -3.60 2.49 15.97
CA ALA A 133 -4.01 3.85 15.63
C ALA A 133 -3.11 4.46 14.54
N SER A 134 -1.79 4.34 14.70
CA SER A 134 -0.79 4.86 13.76
C SER A 134 -0.90 4.23 12.37
N LEU A 135 -1.00 2.90 12.30
CA LEU A 135 -1.13 2.18 11.02
C LEU A 135 -2.50 2.39 10.38
N SER A 136 -3.57 2.51 11.17
CA SER A 136 -4.89 2.90 10.67
C SER A 136 -4.82 4.28 10.02
N SER A 137 -4.09 5.22 10.61
CA SER A 137 -3.89 6.53 10.02
C SER A 137 -3.24 6.45 8.63
N LEU A 138 -2.19 5.65 8.46
CA LEU A 138 -1.52 5.49 7.16
C LEU A 138 -2.45 4.97 6.04
N ILE A 139 -3.47 4.18 6.41
CA ILE A 139 -4.42 3.59 5.46
C ILE A 139 -5.59 4.53 5.20
N PHE A 140 -6.18 5.09 6.26
CA PHE A 140 -7.49 5.77 6.18
C PHE A 140 -7.39 7.29 6.11
N ALA A 141 -6.32 7.91 6.61
CA ALA A 141 -6.19 9.38 6.65
C ALA A 141 -6.38 10.05 5.27
N PRO A 142 -5.84 9.53 4.14
CA PRO A 142 -6.12 10.13 2.84
C PRO A 142 -7.61 10.35 2.57
N PHE A 143 -8.43 9.37 2.95
CA PHE A 143 -9.86 9.33 2.68
C PHE A 143 -10.64 10.11 3.73
N VAL A 144 -10.37 9.89 5.02
CA VAL A 144 -11.08 10.54 6.13
C VAL A 144 -10.92 12.06 6.11
N PHE A 145 -9.74 12.55 5.76
CA PHE A 145 -9.44 13.99 5.71
C PHE A 145 -9.68 14.62 4.33
N ASN A 146 -10.30 13.89 3.40
CA ASN A 146 -10.72 14.44 2.11
C ASN A 146 -11.90 15.42 2.33
N PRO A 147 -11.92 16.60 1.67
CA PRO A 147 -13.04 17.52 1.77
C PRO A 147 -14.38 16.85 1.42
N HIS A 148 -15.43 17.16 2.18
CA HIS A 148 -16.77 16.59 2.05
C HIS A 148 -16.86 15.07 2.19
N GLN A 149 -15.87 14.38 2.78
CA GLN A 149 -15.86 12.91 2.81
C GLN A 149 -17.15 12.27 3.35
N PHE A 150 -17.80 12.92 4.32
CA PHE A 150 -19.03 12.43 4.96
C PHE A 150 -20.32 12.81 4.20
N ALA A 151 -20.22 13.49 3.06
CA ALA A 151 -21.34 13.70 2.15
C ALA A 151 -21.68 12.38 1.43
N TRP A 152 -22.87 11.86 1.70
CA TRP A 152 -23.33 10.55 1.22
C TRP A 152 -23.31 10.42 -0.32
N GLU A 153 -23.80 11.44 -1.03
CA GLU A 153 -23.87 11.42 -2.49
C GLU A 153 -22.47 11.32 -3.11
N ASP A 154 -21.58 12.23 -2.72
CA ASP A 154 -20.21 12.26 -3.23
C ASP A 154 -19.43 11.00 -2.85
N PHE A 155 -19.63 10.46 -1.63
CA PHE A 155 -19.00 9.23 -1.19
C PHE A 155 -19.35 8.04 -2.11
N PHE A 156 -20.63 7.86 -2.42
CA PHE A 156 -21.06 6.75 -3.27
C PHE A 156 -20.65 6.94 -4.73
N LEU A 157 -20.63 8.19 -5.23
CA LEU A 157 -20.10 8.49 -6.56
C LEU A 157 -18.62 8.11 -6.66
N ASP A 158 -17.82 8.52 -5.69
CA ASP A 158 -16.38 8.19 -5.63
C ASP A 158 -16.15 6.68 -5.46
N TYR A 159 -16.93 6.03 -4.60
CA TYR A 159 -16.84 4.59 -4.39
C TYR A 159 -17.15 3.81 -5.68
N ARG A 160 -18.25 4.14 -6.36
CA ARG A 160 -18.63 3.54 -7.64
C ARG A 160 -17.53 3.74 -8.69
N ASP A 161 -16.98 4.95 -8.76
CA ASP A 161 -15.94 5.26 -9.73
C ASP A 161 -14.60 4.59 -9.38
N TYR A 162 -14.32 4.35 -8.10
CA TYR A 162 -13.19 3.53 -7.64
C TYR A 162 -13.34 2.05 -8.04
N ILE A 163 -14.52 1.44 -7.83
CA ILE A 163 -14.77 0.05 -8.26
C ILE A 163 -14.65 -0.09 -9.79
N ARG A 164 -15.15 0.89 -10.55
CA ARG A 164 -14.95 0.93 -12.01
C ARG A 164 -13.48 1.13 -12.37
N TRP A 165 -12.75 1.94 -11.62
CA TRP A 165 -11.32 2.17 -11.86
C TRP A 165 -10.49 0.90 -11.68
N LEU A 166 -10.84 0.02 -10.73
CA LEU A 166 -10.19 -1.29 -10.53
C LEU A 166 -10.36 -2.24 -11.73
N SER A 167 -11.50 -2.19 -12.41
CA SER A 167 -11.85 -3.12 -13.51
C SER A 167 -11.66 -2.55 -14.93
N ARG A 168 -11.53 -1.23 -15.08
CA ARG A 168 -11.24 -0.56 -16.36
C ARG A 168 -9.82 -0.87 -16.84
N GLY A 169 -9.61 -0.74 -18.15
CA GLY A 169 -8.27 -0.86 -18.75
C GLY A 169 -7.90 -2.27 -19.23
N ASN A 170 -8.70 -3.29 -18.92
CA ASN A 170 -8.38 -4.68 -19.27
C ASN A 170 -8.59 -5.00 -20.77
N ASN A 171 -9.68 -4.50 -21.37
CA ASN A 171 -9.99 -4.70 -22.79
C ASN A 171 -9.52 -3.54 -23.70
N LYS A 172 -9.78 -2.30 -23.26
CA LYS A 172 -9.34 -1.08 -23.95
C LYS A 172 -8.57 -0.22 -22.97
N TYR A 173 -7.51 0.43 -23.45
CA TYR A 173 -6.76 1.40 -22.66
C TYR A 173 -7.71 2.45 -22.08
N HIS A 174 -7.49 2.77 -20.81
CA HIS A 174 -8.21 3.84 -20.13
C HIS A 174 -7.24 4.54 -19.18
N ARG A 175 -7.10 5.86 -19.34
CA ARG A 175 -6.13 6.65 -18.56
C ARG A 175 -6.35 6.53 -17.05
N ASN A 176 -7.61 6.60 -16.63
CA ASN A 176 -8.00 6.40 -15.22
C ASN A 176 -8.37 4.92 -15.01
N SER A 177 -7.37 4.06 -14.89
CA SER A 177 -7.55 2.64 -14.56
C SER A 177 -6.46 2.16 -13.61
N TRP A 178 -6.77 1.13 -12.81
CA TRP A 178 -5.80 0.50 -11.92
C TRP A 178 -4.63 -0.10 -12.70
N ILE A 179 -4.89 -0.74 -13.84
CA ILE A 179 -3.80 -1.27 -14.70
C ILE A 179 -2.90 -0.16 -15.24
N GLY A 180 -3.47 1.00 -15.59
CA GLY A 180 -2.70 2.19 -15.98
C GLY A 180 -1.82 2.68 -14.83
N TYR A 181 -2.36 2.75 -13.61
CA TYR A 181 -1.60 3.09 -12.41
C TYR A 181 -0.46 2.10 -12.16
N VAL A 182 -0.71 0.79 -12.16
CA VAL A 182 0.33 -0.23 -11.96
C VAL A 182 1.41 -0.15 -13.03
N ARG A 183 1.02 0.04 -14.30
CA ARG A 183 1.97 0.19 -15.42
C ARG A 183 2.87 1.42 -15.22
N MET A 184 2.30 2.54 -14.79
CA MET A 184 3.01 3.79 -14.49
C MET A 184 3.92 3.67 -13.26
N SER A 185 3.46 3.03 -12.19
CA SER A 185 4.30 2.77 -11.01
C SER A 185 5.48 1.86 -11.35
N ARG A 186 5.26 0.82 -12.17
CA ARG A 186 6.32 -0.08 -12.62
C ARG A 186 7.30 0.58 -13.59
N SER A 187 6.83 1.45 -14.48
CA SER A 187 7.69 2.14 -15.44
C SER A 187 8.62 3.16 -14.76
N ARG A 188 8.24 3.73 -13.60
CA ARG A 188 9.15 4.54 -12.78
C ARG A 188 10.42 3.77 -12.39
N ILE A 189 10.29 2.47 -12.12
CA ILE A 189 11.38 1.58 -11.71
C ILE A 189 12.10 0.98 -12.93
N THR A 190 11.35 0.40 -13.86
CA THR A 190 11.89 -0.38 -14.98
C THR A 190 12.26 0.47 -16.20
N GLY A 191 11.76 1.70 -16.27
CA GLY A 191 11.86 2.58 -17.43
C GLY A 191 10.80 2.29 -18.51
N PHE A 192 10.66 3.21 -19.47
CA PHE A 192 9.84 2.99 -20.67
C PHE A 192 10.67 2.36 -21.78
N LYS A 193 10.20 1.26 -22.37
CA LYS A 193 10.83 0.62 -23.53
C LYS A 193 10.44 1.41 -24.78
N ARG A 194 11.34 2.28 -25.27
CA ARG A 194 11.27 3.10 -26.51
C ARG A 194 9.87 3.66 -26.80
N LYS A 195 9.66 4.95 -26.49
CA LYS A 195 8.37 5.62 -26.67
C LYS A 195 7.81 5.38 -28.09
N LEU A 196 6.64 4.75 -28.21
CA LEU A 196 5.88 4.65 -29.45
C LEU A 196 5.22 5.99 -29.74
N VAL A 197 5.66 6.66 -30.80
CA VAL A 197 5.11 7.95 -31.22
C VAL A 197 3.62 7.81 -31.52
N GLY A 198 2.79 8.54 -30.76
CA GLY A 198 1.34 8.60 -30.98
C GLY A 198 0.47 7.72 -30.07
N ASP A 199 1.04 6.82 -29.26
CA ASP A 199 0.24 6.01 -28.33
C ASP A 199 -0.25 6.87 -27.14
N GLU A 200 -1.56 6.93 -26.95
CA GLU A 200 -2.19 7.64 -25.82
C GLU A 200 -1.73 7.10 -24.47
N SER A 201 -1.36 5.81 -24.42
CA SER A 201 -0.87 5.16 -23.19
C SER A 201 0.45 5.74 -22.69
N GLU A 202 1.22 6.38 -23.56
CA GLU A 202 2.54 6.92 -23.25
C GLU A 202 2.55 8.44 -23.06
N LYS A 203 1.46 9.14 -23.41
CA LYS A 203 1.33 10.59 -23.14
C LYS A 203 1.43 10.94 -21.66
N SER A 204 1.05 10.02 -20.77
CA SER A 204 1.08 10.21 -19.32
C SER A 204 2.45 9.95 -18.68
N ALA A 205 3.39 9.37 -19.42
CA ALA A 205 4.72 8.98 -18.96
C ALA A 205 5.62 10.18 -18.60
N GLY A 206 5.32 11.37 -19.14
CA GLY A 206 6.18 12.56 -19.01
C GLY A 206 7.61 12.34 -19.50
N ASP A 207 8.50 13.23 -19.07
CA ASP A 207 9.96 13.12 -19.25
C ASP A 207 10.63 12.58 -17.98
N ALA A 208 10.00 11.57 -17.36
CA ALA A 208 10.62 10.89 -16.22
C ALA A 208 11.88 10.17 -16.70
N SER A 209 13.04 10.61 -16.21
CA SER A 209 14.31 9.90 -16.42
C SER A 209 14.25 8.56 -15.69
N ARG A 210 14.87 7.53 -16.29
CA ARG A 210 14.98 6.22 -15.65
C ARG A 210 15.83 6.36 -14.38
N ALA A 211 15.38 5.79 -13.26
CA ALA A 211 16.17 5.76 -12.03
C ALA A 211 17.54 5.09 -12.27
N HIS A 212 18.60 5.66 -11.69
CA HIS A 212 19.93 5.09 -11.78
C HIS A 212 19.96 3.69 -11.13
N ARG A 213 20.76 2.77 -11.68
CA ARG A 213 20.77 1.36 -11.22
C ARG A 213 21.17 1.23 -9.75
N THR A 214 22.07 2.07 -9.26
CA THR A 214 22.44 2.08 -7.84
C THR A 214 21.26 2.43 -6.95
N ASN A 215 20.46 3.44 -7.35
CA ASN A 215 19.33 3.93 -6.57
C ASN A 215 18.21 2.88 -6.56
N LEU A 216 18.04 2.14 -7.65
CA LEU A 216 17.15 0.98 -7.68
C LEU A 216 17.58 -0.11 -6.68
N ILE A 217 18.87 -0.42 -6.63
CA ILE A 217 19.39 -1.45 -5.72
C ILE A 217 19.23 -0.99 -4.26
N THR A 218 19.61 0.25 -3.96
CA THR A 218 19.62 0.76 -2.57
C THR A 218 18.24 1.11 -2.03
N ALA A 219 17.36 1.68 -2.85
CA ALA A 219 16.05 2.16 -2.39
C ALA A 219 14.94 1.10 -2.50
N GLU A 220 15.04 0.14 -3.43
CA GLU A 220 13.98 -0.84 -3.66
C GLU A 220 14.44 -2.26 -3.30
N ILE A 221 15.55 -2.75 -3.88
CA ILE A 221 15.95 -4.17 -3.75
C ILE A 221 16.43 -4.51 -2.34
N ILE A 222 17.37 -3.74 -1.77
CA ILE A 222 17.93 -4.03 -0.45
C ILE A 222 16.85 -3.98 0.65
N PRO A 223 16.03 -2.93 0.77
CA PRO A 223 14.97 -2.89 1.78
C PRO A 223 13.95 -4.01 1.61
N CYS A 224 13.58 -4.34 0.37
CA CYS A 224 12.68 -5.46 0.09
C CYS A 224 13.30 -6.81 0.51
N ALA A 225 14.59 -7.02 0.26
CA ALA A 225 15.29 -8.24 0.66
C ALA A 225 15.38 -8.39 2.19
N ILE A 226 15.69 -7.30 2.91
CA ILE A 226 15.72 -7.29 4.38
C ILE A 226 14.33 -7.60 4.94
N TYR A 227 13.30 -6.97 4.40
CA TYR A 227 11.91 -7.23 4.81
C TYR A 227 11.50 -8.69 4.56
N ALA A 228 11.78 -9.21 3.37
CA ALA A 228 11.49 -10.60 3.02
C ALA A 228 12.25 -11.59 3.91
N ALA A 229 13.52 -11.33 4.21
CA ALA A 229 14.32 -12.14 5.12
C ALA A 229 13.73 -12.14 6.55
N GLY A 230 13.31 -10.97 7.05
CA GLY A 230 12.65 -10.85 8.35
C GLY A 230 11.35 -11.67 8.42
N CYS A 231 10.48 -11.55 7.43
CA CYS A 231 9.25 -12.34 7.35
C CYS A 231 9.54 -13.85 7.20
N PHE A 232 10.55 -14.23 6.41
CA PHE A 232 10.96 -15.62 6.23
C PHE A 232 11.48 -16.24 7.53
N ILE A 233 12.33 -15.52 8.27
CA ILE A 233 12.84 -15.97 9.58
C ILE A 233 11.68 -16.12 10.57
N ALA A 234 10.78 -15.14 10.65
CA ALA A 234 9.62 -15.21 11.53
C ALA A 234 8.72 -16.41 11.21
N PHE A 235 8.42 -16.63 9.93
CA PHE A 235 7.59 -17.74 9.49
C PHE A 235 8.24 -19.10 9.76
N THR A 236 9.52 -19.27 9.41
CA THR A 236 10.23 -20.53 9.63
C THR A 236 10.39 -20.82 11.11
N PHE A 237 10.63 -19.80 11.94
CA PHE A 237 10.70 -19.93 13.40
C PHE A 237 9.38 -20.42 14.01
N ILE A 238 8.24 -19.86 13.61
CA ILE A 238 6.92 -20.31 14.08
C ILE A 238 6.65 -21.77 13.69
N ASN A 239 7.10 -22.17 12.50
CA ASN A 239 6.89 -23.53 11.98
C ASN A 239 8.01 -24.52 12.35
N ALA A 240 9.00 -24.13 13.17
CA ALA A 240 10.13 -24.98 13.51
C ALA A 240 9.78 -26.17 14.43
N GLN A 241 8.53 -26.26 14.93
CA GLN A 241 7.99 -27.34 15.77
C GLN A 241 8.90 -27.71 16.98
N THR A 242 9.70 -26.76 17.47
CA THR A 242 10.69 -27.00 18.53
C THR A 242 10.00 -27.46 19.81
N GLY A 243 10.32 -28.67 20.29
CA GLY A 243 9.76 -29.23 21.52
C GLY A 243 8.48 -30.05 21.34
N VAL A 244 7.99 -30.23 20.11
CA VAL A 244 6.92 -31.19 19.80
C VAL A 244 7.55 -32.57 19.57
N LYS A 245 7.00 -33.62 20.20
CA LYS A 245 7.37 -35.02 19.90
C LYS A 245 6.83 -35.37 18.52
N THR A 246 7.63 -35.16 17.49
CA THR A 246 7.25 -35.41 16.09
C THR A 246 7.70 -36.79 15.65
N THR A 247 6.83 -37.49 14.93
CA THR A 247 7.18 -38.68 14.15
C THR A 247 7.75 -38.21 12.80
N ASP A 248 8.48 -39.06 12.06
CA ASP A 248 9.04 -38.65 10.75
C ASP A 248 7.98 -38.17 9.75
N ASN A 249 6.72 -38.61 9.90
CA ASN A 249 5.57 -38.18 9.09
C ASN A 249 5.05 -36.77 9.41
N ASP A 250 5.46 -36.16 10.53
CA ASP A 250 4.97 -34.85 11.00
C ASP A 250 5.88 -33.67 10.61
N LYS A 251 7.01 -33.96 9.95
CA LYS A 251 8.00 -32.95 9.54
C LYS A 251 7.45 -32.08 8.42
N VAL A 252 7.14 -30.82 8.75
CA VAL A 252 6.67 -29.83 7.76
C VAL A 252 7.84 -28.99 7.26
N ASN A 253 8.10 -29.00 5.95
CA ASN A 253 9.11 -28.11 5.34
C ASN A 253 8.53 -26.71 5.10
N SER A 254 8.74 -25.82 6.07
CA SER A 254 8.26 -24.43 6.05
C SER A 254 8.85 -23.60 4.90
N ALA A 255 10.11 -23.84 4.52
CA ALA A 255 10.74 -23.16 3.39
C ALA A 255 10.09 -23.54 2.06
N LEU A 256 9.85 -24.85 1.85
CA LEU A 256 9.16 -25.33 0.66
C LEU A 256 7.73 -24.74 0.57
N ARG A 257 7.02 -24.65 1.70
CA ARG A 257 5.69 -24.03 1.74
C ARG A 257 5.70 -22.57 1.28
N ILE A 258 6.65 -21.75 1.74
CA ILE A 258 6.80 -20.37 1.26
C ILE A 258 7.07 -20.34 -0.24
N ILE A 259 8.00 -21.17 -0.72
CA ILE A 259 8.36 -21.22 -2.15
C ILE A 259 7.13 -21.58 -2.99
N ILE A 260 6.34 -22.57 -2.58
CA ILE A 260 5.11 -22.95 -3.27
C ILE A 260 4.10 -21.80 -3.24
N CYS A 261 3.80 -21.22 -2.07
CA CYS A 261 2.82 -20.14 -1.95
C CYS A 261 3.20 -18.88 -2.75
N THR A 262 4.50 -18.62 -2.93
CA THR A 262 4.99 -17.43 -3.66
C THR A 262 5.16 -17.66 -5.16
N LEU A 263 5.68 -18.82 -5.58
CA LEU A 263 5.98 -19.09 -7.00
C LEU A 263 4.82 -19.75 -7.74
N ALA A 264 3.98 -20.55 -7.09
CA ALA A 264 2.92 -21.27 -7.79
C ALA A 264 1.89 -20.34 -8.45
N PRO A 265 1.42 -19.24 -7.83
CA PRO A 265 0.54 -18.28 -8.50
C PRO A 265 1.16 -17.71 -9.78
N ILE A 266 2.45 -17.39 -9.75
CA ILE A 266 3.19 -16.84 -10.89
C ILE A 266 3.26 -17.87 -12.02
N VAL A 267 3.56 -19.13 -11.70
CA VAL A 267 3.64 -20.21 -12.70
C VAL A 267 2.27 -20.47 -13.33
N ILE A 268 1.20 -20.47 -12.54
CA ILE A 268 -0.18 -20.62 -13.02
C ILE A 268 -0.54 -19.47 -13.96
N ASP A 269 -0.25 -18.22 -13.58
CA ASP A 269 -0.50 -17.04 -14.42
C ASP A 269 0.27 -17.11 -15.74
N ILE A 270 1.54 -17.54 -15.73
CA ILE A 270 2.33 -17.77 -16.95
C ILE A 270 1.66 -18.82 -17.85
N GLY A 271 1.20 -19.94 -17.27
CA GLY A 271 0.51 -20.99 -18.01
C GLY A 271 -0.81 -20.50 -18.65
N VAL A 272 -1.60 -19.74 -17.91
CA VAL A 272 -2.85 -19.14 -18.40
C VAL A 272 -2.57 -18.15 -19.53
N LEU A 273 -1.54 -17.32 -19.40
CA LEU A 273 -1.13 -16.38 -20.45
C LEU A 273 -0.64 -17.12 -21.71
N PHE A 274 0.10 -18.22 -21.55
CA PHE A 274 0.54 -19.04 -22.69
C PHE A 274 -0.65 -19.69 -23.41
N LEU A 275 -1.63 -20.21 -22.67
CA LEU A 275 -2.88 -20.73 -23.23
C LEU A 275 -3.67 -19.64 -23.95
N CYS A 276 -3.80 -18.45 -23.35
CA CYS A 276 -4.45 -17.30 -23.99
C CYS A 276 -3.70 -16.88 -25.26
N LEU A 277 -2.37 -16.90 -25.27
CA LEU A 277 -1.57 -16.60 -26.46
C LEU A 277 -1.86 -17.63 -27.57
N GLY A 278 -1.84 -18.92 -27.26
CA GLY A 278 -2.16 -19.98 -28.22
C GLY A 278 -3.57 -19.82 -28.81
N LEU A 279 -4.57 -19.56 -27.97
CA LEU A 279 -5.93 -19.28 -28.42
C LEU A 279 -6.01 -18.02 -29.29
N SER A 280 -5.25 -16.97 -28.96
CA SER A 280 -5.25 -15.70 -29.71
C SER A 280 -4.75 -15.92 -31.13
N CYS A 281 -3.64 -16.64 -31.29
CA CYS A 281 -3.07 -16.99 -32.59
C CYS A 281 -4.03 -17.82 -33.45
N CYS A 282 -4.82 -18.71 -32.84
CA CYS A 282 -5.78 -19.57 -33.56
C CYS A 282 -7.18 -18.94 -33.72
N SER A 283 -7.49 -17.85 -33.01
CA SER A 283 -8.83 -17.26 -32.96
C SER A 283 -9.23 -16.46 -34.21
N GLY A 284 -8.26 -15.90 -34.95
CA GLY A 284 -8.52 -15.15 -36.18
C GLY A 284 -9.24 -15.99 -37.24
N PRO A 285 -8.73 -17.19 -37.60
CA PRO A 285 -9.40 -18.08 -38.55
C PRO A 285 -10.62 -18.82 -37.98
N LEU A 286 -10.61 -19.22 -36.70
CA LEU A 286 -11.65 -20.12 -36.13
C LEU A 286 -12.87 -19.38 -35.56
N LEU A 287 -12.71 -18.15 -35.05
CA LEU A 287 -13.76 -17.46 -34.28
C LEU A 287 -14.18 -16.11 -34.87
N GLY A 288 -13.56 -15.68 -35.98
CA GLY A 288 -13.87 -14.43 -36.68
C GLY A 288 -15.33 -14.30 -37.15
N MET A 289 -16.04 -15.42 -37.32
CA MET A 289 -17.46 -15.42 -37.74
C MET A 289 -18.47 -15.43 -36.58
N CYS A 290 -18.13 -15.96 -35.40
CA CYS A 290 -19.11 -16.21 -34.33
C CYS A 290 -19.00 -15.26 -33.13
N CYS A 291 -17.80 -14.76 -32.80
CA CYS A 291 -17.58 -14.02 -31.55
C CYS A 291 -16.75 -12.75 -31.77
N LYS A 292 -17.40 -11.61 -32.01
CA LYS A 292 -16.72 -10.30 -32.22
C LYS A 292 -15.98 -9.74 -30.97
N LYS A 293 -16.07 -10.41 -29.80
CA LYS A 293 -15.48 -9.96 -28.52
C LYS A 293 -14.48 -10.95 -27.91
N THR A 294 -13.91 -11.88 -28.68
CA THR A 294 -12.94 -12.88 -28.20
C THR A 294 -11.82 -12.28 -27.36
N GLY A 295 -11.18 -11.20 -27.84
CA GLY A 295 -10.09 -10.54 -27.10
C GLY A 295 -10.51 -10.00 -25.73
N SER A 296 -11.71 -9.42 -25.62
CA SER A 296 -12.24 -8.94 -24.33
C SER A 296 -12.54 -10.07 -23.37
N VAL A 297 -13.06 -11.20 -23.88
CA VAL A 297 -13.39 -12.38 -23.07
C VAL A 297 -12.11 -13.03 -22.56
N MET A 298 -11.09 -13.16 -23.41
CA MET A 298 -9.79 -13.72 -23.03
C MET A 298 -9.05 -12.85 -22.00
N ALA A 299 -9.05 -11.53 -22.18
CA ALA A 299 -8.48 -10.62 -21.19
C ALA A 299 -9.23 -10.70 -19.84
N GLY A 300 -10.56 -10.80 -19.87
CA GLY A 300 -11.39 -11.01 -18.69
C GLY A 300 -11.09 -12.34 -17.98
N PHE A 301 -10.96 -13.42 -18.75
CA PHE A 301 -10.62 -14.75 -18.25
C PHE A 301 -9.24 -14.76 -17.59
N ALA A 302 -8.21 -14.28 -18.27
CA ALA A 302 -6.84 -14.23 -17.72
C ALA A 302 -6.79 -13.42 -16.42
N HIS A 303 -7.44 -12.25 -16.39
CA HIS A 303 -7.52 -11.43 -15.18
C HIS A 303 -8.30 -12.12 -14.05
N GLY A 304 -9.45 -12.73 -14.35
CA GLY A 304 -10.28 -13.43 -13.37
C GLY A 304 -9.55 -14.62 -12.74
N VAL A 305 -8.86 -15.42 -13.55
CA VAL A 305 -8.06 -16.54 -13.06
C VAL A 305 -6.92 -16.04 -12.17
N ALA A 306 -6.19 -15.01 -12.57
CA ALA A 306 -5.11 -14.44 -11.77
C ALA A 306 -5.59 -13.98 -10.38
N VAL A 307 -6.74 -13.31 -10.32
CA VAL A 307 -7.35 -12.86 -9.05
C VAL A 307 -7.72 -14.06 -8.17
N VAL A 308 -8.42 -15.06 -8.73
CA VAL A 308 -8.85 -16.25 -7.97
C VAL A 308 -7.65 -17.04 -7.46
N VAL A 309 -6.64 -17.27 -8.29
CA VAL A 309 -5.41 -17.99 -7.91
C VAL A 309 -4.70 -17.27 -6.77
N HIS A 310 -4.52 -15.94 -6.86
CA HIS A 310 -3.90 -15.19 -5.78
C HIS A 310 -4.72 -15.24 -4.48
N ILE A 311 -6.06 -15.17 -4.55
CA ILE A 311 -6.91 -15.31 -3.37
C ILE A 311 -6.74 -16.70 -2.73
N LEU A 312 -6.74 -17.78 -3.53
CA LEU A 312 -6.67 -19.15 -3.02
C LEU A 312 -5.31 -19.49 -2.38
N PHE A 313 -4.20 -18.93 -2.88
CA PHE A 313 -2.87 -19.24 -2.34
C PHE A 313 -2.50 -18.45 -1.08
N PHE A 314 -3.18 -17.32 -0.83
CA PHE A 314 -2.89 -16.41 0.28
C PHE A 314 -4.00 -16.34 1.35
N ILE A 315 -5.07 -17.14 1.21
CA ILE A 315 -6.04 -17.50 2.27
C ILE A 315 -5.62 -18.82 2.90
#